data_AF-A0A831ZFQ0-F1
#
_entry.id   AF-A0A831ZFQ0-F1
#
_cell.length_a   1.000
_cell.length_b   1.000
_cell.length_c   1.000
_cell.angle_alpha   90.00
_cell.angle_beta   90.00
_cell.angle_gamma   90.00
#
_symmetry.space_group_name_H-M   'P 1'
#
loop_
_entity.id
_entity.type
_entity.pdbx_description
1 polymer ?
#
loop_
_entity_poly.entity_id
_entity_poly.type
_entity_poly.pdbx_seq_one_letter_code
_entity_poly.pdbx_strand_id
1 'polypeptide(L)'
;MKTQYIVLILLVLFGLSIKLLTPDRSTQPVLLGNIDTSPEKQLSRQKVINKLKATGVIEKIETSGSLPTVYIGERFLSLTKDEKEDYLSTISDYSYTLNTKTSMVILKDPKTNKKIGKYSQNGLSMKVK
;
A
#
# COMPACT_ATOMS: atom_id res chain seq x y z
N MET A 1 -4.34 41.55 -55.36
CA MET A 1 -5.50 40.77 -54.87
C MET A 1 -4.94 39.71 -53.92
N LYS A 2 -4.91 39.96 -52.60
CA LYS A 2 -5.96 39.62 -51.60
C LYS A 2 -6.31 38.12 -51.71
N THR A 3 -5.89 37.26 -50.78
CA THR A 3 -6.44 37.22 -49.42
C THR A 3 -5.40 36.77 -48.39
N GLN A 4 -5.00 37.71 -47.52
CA GLN A 4 -4.63 37.41 -46.14
C GLN A 4 -5.92 37.38 -45.32
N TYR A 5 -6.00 36.49 -44.33
CA TYR A 5 -6.85 36.48 -43.11
C TYR A 5 -7.15 35.02 -42.72
N ILE A 6 -6.20 34.35 -42.07
CA ILE A 6 -6.52 33.35 -41.03
C ILE A 6 -5.52 33.56 -39.89
N VAL A 7 -5.62 34.73 -39.26
CA VAL A 7 -5.20 34.95 -37.88
C VAL A 7 -6.48 35.20 -37.11
N LEU A 8 -6.53 34.61 -35.91
CA LEU A 8 -7.57 34.65 -34.88
C LEU A 8 -8.68 33.59 -34.96
N ILE A 9 -8.91 32.99 -33.78
CA ILE A 9 -9.92 32.01 -33.38
C ILE A 9 -9.40 30.57 -33.57
N LEU A 10 -8.68 29.96 -32.61
CA LEU A 10 -9.16 29.57 -31.28
C LEU A 10 -8.00 29.50 -30.27
N LEU A 11 -7.82 30.58 -29.50
CA LEU A 11 -7.07 30.59 -28.25
C LEU A 11 -8.09 30.51 -27.10
N VAL A 12 -8.70 29.34 -26.92
CA VAL A 12 -9.60 29.11 -25.78
C VAL A 12 -9.52 27.64 -25.36
N LEU A 13 -8.82 27.42 -24.24
CA LEU A 13 -9.04 26.34 -23.28
C LEU A 13 -8.72 24.92 -23.76
N PHE A 14 -7.44 24.53 -23.66
CA PHE A 14 -7.13 23.28 -22.97
C PHE A 14 -5.84 23.46 -22.19
N GLY A 15 -5.96 24.15 -21.05
CA GLY A 15 -5.07 23.93 -19.92
C GLY A 15 -5.27 22.50 -19.45
N LEU A 16 -4.63 21.55 -20.12
CA LEU A 16 -4.51 20.19 -19.62
C LEU A 16 -3.39 20.21 -18.58
N SER A 17 -3.73 20.68 -17.39
CA SER A 17 -2.97 20.40 -16.19
C SER A 17 -2.67 18.91 -16.18
N ILE A 18 -1.39 18.55 -16.19
CA ILE A 18 -0.95 17.21 -15.80
C ILE A 18 -1.38 17.07 -14.35
N LYS A 19 -2.62 16.64 -14.12
CA LYS A 19 -3.05 16.13 -12.83
C LYS A 19 -2.24 14.87 -12.62
N LEU A 20 -1.15 15.06 -11.88
CA LEU A 20 -0.61 14.18 -10.87
C LEU A 20 -1.28 12.81 -10.91
N LEU A 21 -0.48 11.80 -11.25
CA LEU A 21 -0.79 10.38 -11.05
C LEU A 21 -0.92 10.14 -9.54
N THR A 22 -1.96 10.67 -8.91
CA THR A 22 -2.41 10.23 -7.60
C THR A 22 -3.06 8.88 -7.85
N PRO A 23 -2.50 7.77 -7.35
CA PRO A 23 -3.28 6.55 -7.27
C PRO A 23 -4.57 6.92 -6.51
N ASP A 24 -5.70 6.61 -7.13
CA ASP A 24 -7.03 6.87 -6.57
C ASP A 24 -7.09 6.31 -5.14
N ARG A 25 -7.00 7.23 -4.16
CA ARG A 25 -7.13 6.96 -2.73
C ARG A 25 -8.62 6.87 -2.42
N SER A 26 -9.24 5.79 -2.89
CA SER A 26 -10.51 5.36 -2.31
C SER A 26 -10.19 4.47 -1.12
N THR A 27 -10.31 5.04 0.08
CA THR A 27 -10.34 4.29 1.33
C THR A 27 -11.59 3.41 1.32
N GLN A 28 -11.49 2.22 0.73
CA GLN A 28 -12.54 1.21 0.83
C GLN A 28 -12.09 0.14 1.83
N PRO A 29 -12.97 -0.28 2.76
CA PRO A 29 -12.70 -1.42 3.61
C PRO A 29 -12.55 -2.65 2.71
N VAL A 30 -11.41 -3.33 2.80
CA VAL A 30 -11.16 -4.57 2.06
C VAL A 30 -12.12 -5.64 2.56
N LEU A 31 -13.27 -5.74 1.88
CA LEU A 31 -14.09 -6.94 1.91
C LEU A 31 -13.19 -8.08 1.43
N LEU A 32 -13.03 -9.11 2.26
CA LEU A 32 -12.34 -10.37 1.94
C LEU A 32 -12.90 -11.14 0.71
N GLY A 33 -13.80 -10.52 -0.07
CA GLY A 33 -14.55 -11.18 -1.14
C GLY A 33 -13.84 -11.24 -2.49
N ASN A 34 -12.84 -10.40 -2.79
CA ASN A 34 -12.24 -10.37 -4.14
C ASN A 34 -10.76 -9.92 -4.13
N ILE A 35 -9.88 -10.67 -3.47
CA ILE A 35 -8.43 -10.43 -3.60
C ILE A 35 -8.02 -10.91 -5.00
N ASP A 36 -7.61 -9.97 -5.86
CA ASP A 36 -7.03 -10.29 -7.17
C ASP A 36 -5.72 -11.08 -6.97
N THR A 37 -5.75 -12.36 -7.33
CA THR A 37 -4.62 -13.30 -7.20
C THR A 37 -3.78 -13.42 -8.48
N SER A 38 -4.02 -12.57 -9.48
CA SER A 38 -3.25 -12.57 -10.72
C SER A 38 -1.74 -12.39 -10.47
N PRO A 39 -0.88 -13.00 -11.31
CA PRO A 39 0.57 -12.82 -11.21
C PRO A 39 1.00 -11.35 -11.25
N GLU A 40 0.33 -10.53 -12.07
CA GLU A 40 0.62 -9.10 -12.21
C GLU A 40 0.37 -8.32 -10.92
N LYS A 41 -0.76 -8.57 -10.24
CA LYS A 41 -1.01 -7.97 -8.93
C LYS A 41 -0.04 -8.47 -7.89
N GLN A 42 0.29 -9.75 -7.89
CA GLN A 42 1.25 -10.31 -6.94
C GLN A 42 2.63 -9.67 -7.09
N LEU A 43 3.09 -9.49 -8.34
CA LEU A 43 4.33 -8.77 -8.64
C LEU A 43 4.27 -7.30 -8.20
N SER A 44 3.14 -6.62 -8.41
CA SER A 44 2.94 -5.24 -7.95
C SER A 44 3.03 -5.13 -6.42
N ARG A 45 2.34 -6.02 -5.68
CA ARG A 45 2.43 -6.08 -4.21
C ARG A 45 3.85 -6.36 -3.74
N GLN A 46 4.55 -7.28 -4.41
CA GLN A 46 5.96 -7.59 -4.11
C GLN A 46 6.86 -6.37 -4.29
N LYS A 47 6.68 -5.59 -5.37
CA LYS A 47 7.43 -4.33 -5.60
C LYS A 47 7.20 -3.33 -4.48
N VAL A 48 5.95 -3.16 -4.04
CA VAL A 48 5.62 -2.29 -2.89
C VAL A 48 6.34 -2.77 -1.64
N ILE A 49 6.23 -4.06 -1.30
CA ILE A 49 6.90 -4.65 -0.13
C ILE A 49 8.41 -4.44 -0.17
N ASN A 50 9.04 -4.64 -1.33
CA ASN A 50 10.48 -4.42 -1.49
C ASN A 50 10.87 -2.95 -1.28
N LYS A 51 10.05 -2.01 -1.76
CA LYS A 51 10.23 -0.57 -1.48
C LYS A 51 10.10 -0.26 0.01
N LEU A 52 9.13 -0.86 0.70
CA LEU A 52 8.95 -0.68 2.16
C LEU A 52 10.15 -1.20 2.95
N LYS A 53 10.75 -2.31 2.50
CA LYS A 53 12.01 -2.82 3.06
C LYS A 53 13.16 -1.86 2.82
N ALA A 54 13.35 -1.44 1.57
CA ALA A 54 14.45 -0.55 1.18
C ALA A 54 14.38 0.82 1.87
N THR A 55 13.18 1.30 2.22
CA THR A 55 12.96 2.60 2.87
C THR A 55 12.90 2.53 4.40
N GLY A 56 13.14 1.36 5.00
CA GLY A 56 13.15 1.19 6.46
C GLY A 56 11.77 1.29 7.11
N VAL A 57 10.69 1.13 6.34
CA VAL A 57 9.33 0.99 6.90
C VAL A 57 9.16 -0.42 7.47
N ILE A 58 9.73 -1.43 6.81
CA ILE A 58 9.69 -2.83 7.25
C ILE A 58 11.12 -3.34 7.31
N GLU A 59 11.47 -4.08 8.35
CA GLU A 59 12.77 -4.73 8.43
C GLU A 59 12.73 -6.08 7.71
N LYS A 60 11.77 -6.93 8.08
CA LYS A 60 11.56 -8.24 7.44
C LYS A 60 10.13 -8.72 7.60
N ILE A 61 9.79 -9.74 6.82
CA ILE A 61 8.51 -10.45 6.88
C ILE A 61 8.81 -11.94 6.99
N GLU A 62 8.22 -12.60 7.98
CA GLU A 62 8.30 -14.03 8.19
C GLU A 62 6.94 -14.66 7.89
N THR A 63 6.92 -15.63 6.96
CA THR A 63 5.69 -16.31 6.49
C THR A 63 5.69 -17.80 6.79
N SER A 64 6.66 -18.31 7.56
CA SER A 64 6.80 -19.74 7.90
C SER A 64 5.78 -20.25 8.94
N GLY A 65 4.96 -19.37 9.51
CA GLY A 65 3.90 -19.71 10.48
C GLY A 65 2.49 -19.66 9.89
N SER A 66 1.49 -19.90 10.73
CA SER A 66 0.07 -19.77 10.37
C SER A 66 -0.35 -18.35 10.05
N LEU A 67 0.40 -17.36 10.55
CA LEU A 67 0.15 -15.94 10.35
C LEU A 67 1.44 -15.23 9.94
N PRO A 68 1.39 -14.37 8.90
CA PRO A 68 2.52 -13.54 8.54
C PRO A 68 2.92 -12.63 9.70
N THR A 69 4.21 -12.58 9.99
CA THR A 69 4.80 -11.71 11.01
C THR A 69 5.65 -10.65 10.32
N VAL A 70 5.29 -9.39 10.52
CA VAL A 70 6.02 -8.23 10.02
C VAL A 70 6.83 -7.65 11.17
N TYR A 71 8.12 -7.47 10.92
CA TYR A 71 9.05 -6.77 11.80
C TYR A 71 9.16 -5.34 11.32
N ILE A 72 8.74 -4.40 12.15
CA ILE A 72 8.54 -3.01 11.71
C ILE A 72 9.82 -2.20 11.89
N GLY A 73 10.14 -1.42 10.86
CA GLY A 73 11.26 -0.48 10.92
C GLY A 73 10.85 0.84 11.57
N GLU A 74 11.85 1.64 11.93
CA GLU A 74 11.64 2.91 12.65
C GLU A 74 10.76 3.89 11.87
N ARG A 75 10.87 3.91 10.53
CA ARG A 75 10.08 4.81 9.68
C ARG A 75 8.59 4.51 9.75
N PHE A 76 8.19 3.26 9.99
CA PHE A 76 6.78 2.91 10.13
C PHE A 76 6.11 3.64 11.29
N LEU A 77 6.82 3.84 12.40
CA LEU A 77 6.24 4.48 13.59
C LEU A 77 5.82 5.92 13.29
N SER A 78 6.56 6.60 12.40
CA SER A 78 6.28 7.99 11.96
C SER A 78 5.12 8.15 10.97
N LEU A 79 4.63 7.06 10.38
CA LEU A 79 3.54 7.10 9.41
C LEU A 79 2.19 7.43 10.08
N THR A 80 1.30 8.03 9.31
CA THR A 80 -0.11 8.18 9.69
C THR A 80 -0.78 6.81 9.82
N LYS A 81 -1.92 6.75 10.53
CA LYS A 81 -2.68 5.50 10.67
C LYS A 81 -3.08 4.93 9.31
N ASP A 82 -3.57 5.77 8.41
CA ASP A 82 -4.03 5.37 7.08
C ASP A 82 -2.90 4.78 6.24
N GLU A 83 -1.72 5.42 6.23
CA GLU A 83 -0.54 4.88 5.54
C GLU A 83 -0.10 3.52 6.10
N LYS A 84 -0.17 3.35 7.43
CA LYS A 84 0.13 2.07 8.07
C LYS A 84 -0.85 1.00 7.61
N GLU A 85 -2.14 1.29 7.61
CA GLU A 85 -3.19 0.36 7.19
C GLU A 85 -3.07 0.00 5.71
N ASP A 86 -2.79 0.94 4.81
CA ASP A 86 -2.55 0.70 3.38
C ASP A 86 -1.41 -0.30 3.14
N TYR A 87 -0.27 -0.07 3.80
CA TYR A 87 0.90 -0.95 3.68
C TYR A 87 0.64 -2.33 4.27
N LEU A 88 -0.03 -2.40 5.41
CA LEU A 88 -0.38 -3.67 6.05
C LEU A 88 -1.44 -4.44 5.27
N SER A 89 -2.37 -3.75 4.62
CA SER A 89 -3.33 -4.36 3.69
C SER A 89 -2.62 -5.01 2.51
N THR A 90 -1.67 -4.29 1.90
CA THR A 90 -0.85 -4.83 0.79
C THR A 90 -0.10 -6.10 1.20
N ILE A 91 0.47 -6.12 2.41
CA ILE A 91 1.18 -7.29 2.95
C ILE A 91 0.22 -8.43 3.28
N SER A 92 -0.94 -8.10 3.84
CA SER A 92 -1.99 -9.07 4.14
C SER A 92 -2.43 -9.79 2.87
N ASP A 93 -2.75 -9.06 1.81
CA ASP A 93 -3.15 -9.63 0.52
C ASP A 93 -2.04 -10.45 -0.12
N TYR A 94 -0.79 -9.95 -0.09
CA TYR A 94 0.36 -10.69 -0.60
C TYR A 94 0.58 -12.00 0.16
N SER A 95 0.34 -12.01 1.46
CA SER A 95 0.48 -13.21 2.30
C SER A 95 -0.70 -14.17 2.12
N TYR A 96 -1.90 -13.64 1.86
CA TYR A 96 -3.09 -14.43 1.59
C TYR A 96 -2.94 -15.27 0.32
N THR A 97 -2.33 -14.74 -0.74
CA THR A 97 -2.08 -15.51 -1.98
C THR A 97 -1.06 -16.63 -1.77
N LEU A 98 -0.16 -16.51 -0.80
CA LEU A 98 0.78 -17.58 -0.42
C LEU A 98 0.13 -18.61 0.51
N ASN A 99 -0.76 -18.16 1.39
CA ASN A 99 -1.49 -19.00 2.33
C ASN A 99 -2.88 -18.40 2.61
N THR A 100 -3.91 -19.04 2.06
CA THR A 100 -5.31 -18.58 2.14
C THR A 100 -5.89 -18.64 3.55
N LYS A 101 -5.19 -19.25 4.52
CA LYS A 101 -5.55 -19.23 5.95
C LYS A 101 -5.15 -17.93 6.65
N THR A 102 -4.44 -17.03 5.95
CA THR A 102 -4.03 -15.73 6.49
C THR A 102 -5.26 -14.86 6.80
N SER A 103 -5.52 -14.64 8.08
CA SER A 103 -6.63 -13.79 8.55
C SER A 103 -6.17 -12.51 9.24
N MET A 104 -4.89 -12.43 9.58
CA MET A 104 -4.27 -11.26 10.20
C MET A 104 -2.76 -11.23 10.01
N VAL A 105 -2.18 -10.03 10.14
CA VAL A 105 -0.74 -9.77 10.19
C VAL A 105 -0.33 -9.46 11.62
N ILE A 106 0.72 -10.12 12.12
CA ILE A 106 1.31 -9.83 13.42
C ILE A 106 2.42 -8.79 13.27
N LEU A 107 2.41 -7.77 14.13
CA LEU A 107 3.42 -6.72 14.16
C LEU A 107 4.35 -6.94 15.34
N LYS A 108 5.66 -7.08 15.08
CA LYS A 108 6.70 -7.21 16.09
C LYS A 108 7.75 -6.11 16.01
N ASP A 109 8.26 -5.74 17.17
CA ASP A 109 9.48 -4.96 17.30
C ASP A 109 10.70 -5.86 16.99
N PRO A 110 11.59 -5.46 16.07
CA PRO A 110 12.74 -6.27 15.67
C PRO A 110 13.82 -6.42 16.73
N LYS A 111 14.01 -5.41 17.60
CA LYS A 111 15.03 -5.40 18.64
C LYS A 111 14.66 -6.32 19.80
N THR A 112 13.37 -6.38 20.14
CA THR A 112 12.87 -7.12 21.31
C THR A 112 12.09 -8.39 20.99
N ASN A 113 11.75 -8.61 19.71
CA ASN A 113 10.85 -9.67 19.24
C ASN A 113 9.45 -9.65 19.90
N LYS A 114 9.09 -8.55 20.59
CA LYS A 114 7.80 -8.41 21.26
C LYS A 114 6.72 -8.02 20.26
N LYS A 115 5.53 -8.59 20.43
CA LYS A 115 4.34 -8.19 19.67
C LYS A 115 3.92 -6.78 20.08
N ILE A 116 3.93 -5.87 19.12
CA ILE A 116 3.53 -4.46 19.30
C ILE A 116 2.19 -4.14 18.65
N GLY A 117 1.64 -5.05 17.84
CA GLY A 117 0.33 -4.86 17.24
C GLY A 117 -0.14 -6.02 16.38
N LYS A 118 -1.25 -5.78 15.69
CA LYS A 118 -1.80 -6.64 14.65
C LYS A 118 -2.61 -5.82 13.67
N TYR A 119 -2.74 -6.32 12.45
CA TYR A 119 -3.67 -5.82 11.45
C TYR A 119 -4.58 -6.95 11.00
N SER A 120 -5.88 -6.70 10.96
CA SER A 120 -6.90 -7.64 10.49
C SER A 120 -8.05 -6.86 9.85
N GLN A 121 -9.15 -7.55 9.52
CA GLN A 121 -10.38 -6.91 9.03
C GLN A 121 -10.92 -5.80 9.95
N ASN A 122 -10.55 -5.80 11.23
CA ASN A 122 -10.96 -4.78 12.20
C ASN A 122 -10.02 -3.56 12.18
N GLY A 123 -9.13 -3.47 11.19
CA GLY A 123 -8.11 -2.44 11.06
C GLY A 123 -6.85 -2.71 11.90
N LEU A 124 -6.03 -1.67 12.05
CA LEU A 124 -4.80 -1.69 12.80
C LEU A 124 -5.04 -1.51 14.30
N SER A 125 -4.50 -2.43 15.10
CA SER A 125 -4.44 -2.34 16.55
C SER A 125 -2.98 -2.40 17.00
N MET A 126 -2.47 -1.31 17.57
CA MET A 126 -1.12 -1.21 18.10
C MET A 126 -1.14 -0.85 19.58
N LYS A 127 -0.21 -1.44 20.32
CA LYS A 127 0.14 -1.02 21.68
C LYS A 127 1.17 0.10 21.52
N VAL A 128 0.70 1.30 21.22
CA VAL A 128 1.58 2.49 21.21
C VAL A 128 1.94 2.77 22.66
N LYS A 129 3.22 2.97 22.94
CA LYS A 129 3.70 3.52 24.21
C LYS A 129 3.58 5.04 24.16
#